data_AF-A0AB37CTB4-F1
#
_entry.id   AF-A0AB37CTB4-F1
#
_cell.length_a   1.000
_cell.length_b   1.000
_cell.length_c   1.000
_cell.angle_alpha   90.00
_cell.angle_beta   90.00
_cell.angle_gamma   90.00
#
_symmetry.space_group_name_H-M   'P 1'
#
loop_
_entity.id
_entity.type
_entity.pdbx_description
1 polymer ?
#
loop_
_entity_poly.entity_id
_entity_poly.type
_entity_poly.pdbx_seq_one_letter_code
_entity_poly.pdbx_strand_id
1 'polypeptide(L)'
;MKKPEEFQKPEYSFTSHAILTAYNIISRSRRYEQGIPLALDISSISAYCDHYELPVDRDIFNDCIFAMDNIFLDDSHKKMKHSTKK
;
A
#
# COMPACT_ATOMS: atom_id res chain seq x y z
N MET A 1 13.02 15.42 -39.07
CA MET A 1 11.91 15.16 -38.11
C MET A 1 12.31 13.96 -37.27
N LYS A 2 12.63 14.13 -35.97
CA LYS A 2 12.90 12.99 -35.08
C LYS A 2 11.58 12.22 -34.92
N LYS A 3 11.60 10.90 -35.14
CA LYS A 3 10.43 10.05 -34.85
C LYS A 3 10.03 10.26 -33.39
N PRO A 4 8.73 10.38 -33.07
CA PRO A 4 8.30 10.37 -31.67
C PRO A 4 8.77 9.04 -31.06
N GLU A 5 9.42 9.10 -29.90
CA GLU A 5 9.78 7.90 -29.15
C GLU A 5 8.50 7.08 -28.94
N GLU A 6 8.48 5.86 -29.45
CA GLU A 6 7.35 4.96 -29.25
C GLU A 6 7.24 4.68 -27.75
N PHE A 7 6.14 5.12 -27.14
CA PHE A 7 5.83 4.85 -25.74
C PHE A 7 5.58 3.34 -25.58
N GLN A 8 6.64 2.58 -25.28
CA GLN A 8 6.50 1.19 -24.89
C GLN A 8 5.85 1.13 -23.52
N LYS A 9 4.68 0.48 -23.45
CA LYS A 9 4.05 0.21 -22.16
C LYS A 9 5.00 -0.66 -21.32
N PRO A 10 5.18 -0.35 -20.02
CA PRO A 10 6.01 -1.17 -19.16
C PRO A 10 5.45 -2.60 -19.11
N GLU A 11 6.36 -3.57 -18.97
CA GLU A 11 5.98 -4.95 -18.73
C GLU A 11 5.18 -5.05 -17.43
N TYR A 12 4.18 -5.93 -17.44
CA TYR A 12 3.35 -6.15 -16.27
C TYR A 12 4.10 -6.96 -15.22
N SER A 13 4.18 -6.43 -13.99
CA SER A 13 4.79 -7.13 -12.86
C SER A 13 3.73 -7.84 -12.02
N PHE A 14 3.72 -9.18 -12.09
CA PHE A 14 2.86 -10.03 -11.25
C PHE A 14 3.17 -9.86 -9.77
N THR A 15 4.46 -9.76 -9.41
CA THR A 15 4.90 -9.51 -8.03
C THR A 15 4.33 -8.20 -7.48
N SER A 16 4.42 -7.12 -8.26
CA SER A 16 3.87 -5.82 -7.86
C SER A 16 2.35 -5.86 -7.70
N HIS A 17 1.66 -6.56 -8.62
CA HIS A 17 0.21 -6.73 -8.51
C HIS A 17 -0.20 -7.55 -7.28
N ALA A 18 0.52 -8.63 -6.96
CA ALA A 18 0.27 -9.43 -5.78
C ALA A 18 0.47 -8.62 -4.49
N ILE A 19 1.55 -7.86 -4.40
CA ILE A 19 1.82 -6.96 -3.26
C ILE A 19 0.72 -5.91 -3.10
N LEU A 20 0.31 -5.26 -4.19
CA LEU A 20 -0.77 -4.27 -4.18
C LEU A 20 -2.11 -4.90 -3.74
N THR A 21 -2.40 -6.09 -4.24
CA THR A 21 -3.62 -6.83 -3.88
C THR A 21 -3.61 -7.21 -2.40
N ALA A 22 -2.48 -7.67 -1.88
CA ALA A 22 -2.32 -7.97 -0.47
C ALA A 22 -2.52 -6.74 0.41
N TYR A 23 -1.92 -5.59 0.07
CA TYR A 23 -2.17 -4.34 0.78
C TYR A 23 -3.66 -3.95 0.78
N ASN A 24 -4.33 -4.08 -0.36
CA ASN A 24 -5.77 -3.81 -0.44
C ASN A 24 -6.60 -4.74 0.44
N ILE A 25 -6.18 -5.98 0.65
CA ILE A 25 -6.85 -6.93 1.54
C ILE A 25 -6.58 -6.57 3.00
N ILE A 26 -5.31 -6.41 3.37
CA ILE A 26 -4.88 -6.09 4.75
C ILE A 26 -5.49 -4.76 5.21
N SER A 27 -5.46 -3.73 4.35
CA SER A 27 -5.96 -2.39 4.71
C SER A 27 -7.46 -2.34 5.02
N ARG A 28 -8.24 -3.38 4.69
CA ARG A 28 -9.66 -3.47 5.07
C ARG A 28 -9.87 -3.67 6.56
N SER A 29 -8.90 -4.24 7.28
CA SER A 29 -8.94 -4.37 8.73
C SER A 29 -8.44 -3.12 9.46
N ARG A 30 -8.11 -2.04 8.72
CA ARG A 30 -7.59 -0.81 9.32
C ARG A 30 -8.55 -0.25 10.34
N ARG A 31 -8.00 0.03 11.52
CA ARG A 31 -8.71 0.67 12.62
C ARG A 31 -8.69 2.18 12.44
N TYR A 32 -9.75 2.83 12.90
CA TYR A 32 -9.89 4.28 12.91
C TYR A 32 -10.24 4.74 14.31
N GLU A 33 -9.55 5.78 14.78
CA GLU A 33 -9.82 6.42 16.07
C GLU A 33 -10.25 7.86 15.83
N GLN A 34 -11.47 8.21 16.24
CA GLN A 34 -12.06 9.54 15.97
C GLN A 34 -11.99 9.95 14.48
N GLY A 35 -12.08 8.98 13.56
CA GLY A 35 -11.97 9.21 12.12
C GLY A 35 -10.53 9.30 11.59
N ILE A 36 -9.52 9.18 12.45
CA ILE A 36 -8.10 9.15 12.10
C ILE A 36 -7.70 7.71 11.80
N PRO A 37 -7.13 7.40 10.62
CA PRO A 37 -6.63 6.06 10.32
C PRO A 37 -5.44 5.72 11.23
N LEU A 38 -5.48 4.55 11.86
CA LEU A 38 -4.33 3.99 12.55
C LEU A 38 -3.45 3.20 11.57
N ALA A 39 -2.17 3.11 11.89
CA ALA A 39 -1.20 2.33 11.12
C ALA A 39 -1.56 0.84 11.15
N LEU A 40 -1.21 0.14 10.07
CA LEU A 40 -1.34 -1.32 10.02
C LEU A 40 -0.30 -1.94 10.95
N ASP A 41 -0.74 -2.88 11.77
CA ASP A 41 0.13 -3.63 12.67
C ASP A 41 0.64 -4.91 12.03
N ILE A 42 1.78 -5.40 12.53
CA ILE A 42 2.41 -6.64 12.07
C ILE A 42 1.50 -7.86 12.25
N SER A 43 0.56 -7.82 13.21
CA SER A 43 -0.44 -8.88 13.40
C SER A 43 -1.40 -8.98 12.22
N SER A 44 -1.88 -7.85 11.69
CA SER A 44 -2.75 -7.83 10.50
C SER A 44 -2.04 -8.37 9.26
N ILE A 45 -0.75 -8.03 9.12
CA ILE A 45 0.09 -8.55 8.03
C ILE A 45 0.33 -10.06 8.21
N SER A 46 0.59 -10.51 9.43
CA SER A 46 0.81 -11.94 9.73
C SER A 46 -0.41 -12.78 9.46
N ALA A 47 -1.59 -12.33 9.85
CA ALA A 47 -2.84 -13.02 9.55
C ALA A 47 -3.06 -13.21 8.03
N TYR A 48 -2.64 -12.24 7.20
CA TYR A 48 -2.65 -12.43 5.75
C TYR A 48 -1.66 -13.52 5.31
N CYS A 49 -0.43 -13.46 5.80
CA CYS A 49 0.62 -14.40 5.42
C CYS A 49 0.35 -15.83 5.87
N ASP A 50 -0.48 -16.03 6.91
CA ASP A 50 -0.89 -17.37 7.37
C ASP A 50 -1.87 -18.05 6.42
N HIS A 51 -2.52 -17.29 5.53
CA HIS A 51 -3.55 -17.79 4.61
C HIS A 51 -3.16 -17.73 3.13
N TYR A 52 -2.12 -16.98 2.77
CA TYR A 52 -1.72 -16.72 1.39
C TYR A 52 -0.22 -16.96 1.18
N GLU A 53 0.14 -17.48 0.01
CA GLU A 53 1.53 -17.56 -0.41
C GLU A 53 2.07 -16.17 -0.77
N LEU A 54 3.30 -15.89 -0.34
CA LEU A 54 3.94 -14.60 -0.58
C LEU A 54 4.71 -14.60 -1.90
N PRO A 55 4.63 -13.52 -2.69
CA PRO A 55 5.33 -13.41 -3.96
C PRO A 55 6.83 -13.09 -3.80
N VAL A 56 7.27 -12.77 -2.58
CA VAL A 56 8.63 -12.40 -2.18
C VAL A 56 8.88 -12.83 -0.73
N ASP A 57 10.13 -12.74 -0.29
CA ASP A 57 10.49 -12.98 1.10
C ASP A 57 9.71 -12.09 2.08
N ARG A 58 9.46 -12.62 3.28
CA ARG A 58 8.52 -12.05 4.23
C ARG A 58 8.92 -10.64 4.68
N ASP A 59 10.20 -10.40 4.87
CA ASP A 59 10.77 -9.09 5.22
C ASP A 59 10.52 -8.07 4.10
N ILE A 60 10.84 -8.41 2.85
CA ILE A 60 10.58 -7.56 1.67
C ILE A 60 9.09 -7.26 1.54
N PHE A 61 8.24 -8.27 1.74
CA PHE A 61 6.80 -8.11 1.69
C PHE A 61 6.31 -7.13 2.76
N ASN A 62 6.73 -7.32 4.02
CA ASN A 62 6.35 -6.44 5.13
C ASN A 62 6.78 -4.99 4.85
N ASP A 63 8.02 -4.78 4.39
CA ASP A 63 8.55 -3.46 4.05
C ASP A 63 7.71 -2.78 2.97
N CYS A 64 7.29 -3.53 1.94
CA CYS A 64 6.41 -3.01 0.90
C CYS A 64 5.04 -2.59 1.46
N ILE A 65 4.44 -3.42 2.32
CA ILE A 65 3.16 -3.10 2.98
C ILE A 65 3.28 -1.84 3.83
N PHE A 66 4.33 -1.73 4.66
CA PHE A 66 4.55 -0.55 5.50
C PHE A 66 4.83 0.70 4.68
N ALA A 67 5.58 0.61 3.58
CA ALA A 67 5.83 1.74 2.70
C ALA A 67 4.53 2.29 2.09
N MET A 68 3.66 1.41 1.59
CA MET A 68 2.34 1.81 1.07
C MET A 68 1.45 2.38 2.17
N ASP A 69 1.50 1.81 3.38
CA ASP A 69 0.75 2.29 4.54
C ASP A 69 1.15 3.71 4.93
N ASN A 70 2.46 3.98 5.00
CA ASN A 70 3.00 5.31 5.32
C ASN A 70 2.53 6.37 4.32
N ILE A 71 2.55 6.06 3.01
CA ILE A 71 2.03 6.97 1.98
C ILE A 71 0.55 7.30 2.23
N PHE A 72 -0.26 6.30 2.55
CA PHE A 72 -1.68 6.50 2.86
C PHE A 72 -1.91 7.35 4.11
N LEU A 73 -1.15 7.10 5.19
CA LEU A 73 -1.25 7.87 6.43
C LEU A 73 -0.83 9.33 6.23
N ASP A 74 0.28 9.56 5.51
CA ASP A 74 0.75 10.90 5.18
C ASP A 74 -0.30 11.70 4.41
N ASP A 75 -0.92 11.08 3.39
CA ASP A 75 -1.97 11.73 2.61
C ASP A 75 -3.24 11.98 3.43
N SER A 76 -3.59 11.06 4.33
CA SER A 76 -4.72 11.22 5.24
C SER A 76 -4.50 12.39 6.20
N HIS A 77 -3.32 12.45 6.82
CA HIS A 77 -2.94 13.54 7.73
C HIS A 77 -2.85 14.89 7.02
N LYS A 78 -2.33 14.95 5.79
CA LYS A 78 -2.33 16.18 4.98
C LYS A 78 -3.76 16.66 4.74
N LYS A 79 -4.67 15.78 4.30
CA LYS A 79 -6.08 16.12 4.03
C LYS A 79 -6.78 16.66 5.27
N MET A 80 -6.56 16.04 6.44
CA MET A 80 -7.09 16.52 7.71
C MET A 80 -6.62 17.95 8.02
N LYS A 81 -5.31 18.22 7.93
CA LYS A 81 -4.74 19.56 8.16
C LYS A 81 -5.30 20.62 7.24
N HIS A 82 -5.61 20.27 5.98
CA HIS A 82 -6.24 21.18 5.03
C HIS A 82 -7.73 21.42 5.33
N SER A 83 -8.44 20.40 5.83
CA SER A 83 -9.86 20.54 6.19
C SER A 83 -10.09 21.47 7.39
N THR A 84 -9.13 21.60 8.30
CA THR A 84 -9.24 22.47 9.49
C THR A 84 -9.00 23.96 9.17
N LYS A 85 -8.52 24.30 7.97
CA LYS A 85 -8.20 25.69 7.55
C LYS A 85 -9.36 26.40 6.83
N LYS A 86 -10.58 25.86 6.86
CA LYS A 86 -11.77 26.48 6.27
C LYS A 86 -12.71 27.00 7.35
#